data_AF-A0A7C6S5K1-F1
#
_entry.id   AF-A0A7C6S5K1-F1
#
_cell.length_a   1.000
_cell.length_b   1.000
_cell.length_c   1.000
_cell.angle_alpha   90.00
_cell.angle_beta   90.00
_cell.angle_gamma   90.00
#
_symmetry.space_group_name_H-M   'P 1'
#
loop_
_entity.id
_entity.type
_entity.pdbx_description
1 polymer ?
#
loop_
_entity_poly.entity_id
_entity_poly.type
_entity_poly.pdbx_seq_one_letter_code
_entity_poly.pdbx_strand_id
1 'polypeptide(L)'
;MKNDRKFYFGVCEIFEGAVDPAVDPKQTVDLVIKTGFKSMRLWMHNSDLLTLDDCGKPVLRPDKIAIYKELIGRLIKGGVTHLTAMSHRYLYPNNFADSPAENTFPSYGSKYYIPFMELQAQSYELLAKTFPEIKYWEIGNEVNVDRFVAKLGYDENNATPETTFTIDEKAELVTDLCYYCALGVKTANPQALVVMPSPAGDRFVTADFIDRIYVNILSG
;
A
#
# COMPACT_ATOMS: atom_id res chain seq x y z
N MET A 1 7.29 -22.15 15.60
CA MET A 1 6.63 -21.20 16.53
C MET A 1 7.52 -20.50 17.57
N LYS A 2 8.78 -20.89 17.85
CA LYS A 2 9.65 -20.15 18.80
C LYS A 2 10.50 -19.03 18.18
N ASN A 3 10.82 -19.08 16.89
CA ASN A 3 11.73 -18.09 16.25
C ASN A 3 11.04 -16.82 15.72
N ASP A 4 9.72 -16.84 15.50
CA ASP A 4 8.99 -15.68 14.94
C ASP A 4 8.65 -14.62 16.00
N ARG A 5 8.87 -14.93 17.29
CA ARG A 5 8.58 -14.01 18.40
C ARG A 5 9.47 -12.79 18.48
N LYS A 6 10.59 -12.79 17.75
CA LYS A 6 11.49 -11.62 17.65
C LYS A 6 10.78 -10.38 17.10
N PHE A 7 9.67 -10.57 16.37
CA PHE A 7 8.95 -9.50 15.67
C PHE A 7 7.50 -9.30 16.13
N TYR A 8 7.03 -10.03 17.16
CA TYR A 8 5.62 -10.01 17.61
C TYR A 8 5.15 -8.69 18.23
N PHE A 9 6.06 -7.75 18.46
CA PHE A 9 5.73 -6.42 18.96
C PHE A 9 6.21 -5.40 17.95
N GLY A 10 5.26 -4.86 17.21
CA GLY A 10 5.47 -3.80 16.23
C GLY A 10 4.47 -2.68 16.42
N VAL A 11 4.77 -1.56 15.79
CA VAL A 11 3.95 -0.36 15.78
C VAL A 11 3.64 0.02 14.33
N CYS A 12 2.50 0.66 14.11
CA CYS A 12 2.07 1.13 12.81
C CYS A 12 1.91 2.65 12.84
N GLU A 13 2.51 3.37 11.89
CA GLU A 13 2.43 4.82 11.85
C GLU A 13 2.40 5.40 10.43
N ILE A 14 1.90 6.63 10.33
CA ILE A 14 1.85 7.43 9.11
C ILE A 14 3.02 8.43 9.08
N PHE A 15 3.78 8.42 7.99
CA PHE A 15 4.98 9.26 7.83
C PHE A 15 4.75 10.57 7.09
N GLU A 16 3.56 10.76 6.53
CA GLU A 16 3.18 11.90 5.68
C GLU A 16 2.93 13.19 6.46
N GLY A 17 2.98 13.09 7.78
CA GLY A 17 2.60 14.14 8.72
C GLY A 17 1.58 13.59 9.71
N ALA A 18 1.71 13.98 10.96
CA ALA A 18 0.70 13.63 11.95
C ALA A 18 -0.63 14.32 11.60
N VAL A 19 -1.73 13.64 11.89
CA VAL A 19 -3.08 14.24 11.85
C VAL A 19 -3.10 15.53 12.68
N ASP A 20 -2.31 15.55 13.76
CA ASP A 20 -1.98 16.74 14.51
C ASP A 20 -0.68 17.38 13.98
N PRO A 21 -0.72 18.58 13.37
CA PRO A 21 0.48 19.25 12.85
C PRO A 21 1.49 19.62 13.94
N ALA A 22 1.14 19.54 15.23
CA ALA A 22 2.05 19.75 16.35
C ALA A 22 2.98 18.55 16.62
N VAL A 23 2.68 17.37 16.07
CA VAL A 23 3.50 16.17 16.28
C VAL A 23 4.50 16.00 15.14
N ASP A 24 5.78 16.18 15.47
CA ASP A 24 6.89 15.95 14.54
C ASP A 24 7.07 14.42 14.35
N PRO A 25 7.03 13.88 13.12
CA PRO A 25 7.30 12.47 12.85
C PRO A 25 8.62 11.95 13.45
N LYS A 26 9.60 12.84 13.66
CA LYS A 26 10.86 12.52 14.33
C LYS A 26 10.66 12.13 15.80
N GLN A 27 9.72 12.77 16.50
CA GLN A 27 9.36 12.43 17.87
C GLN A 27 8.73 11.04 17.95
N THR A 28 7.84 10.72 16.99
CA THR A 28 7.26 9.38 16.87
C THR A 28 8.35 8.34 16.67
N VAL A 29 9.28 8.54 15.73
CA VAL A 29 10.43 7.65 15.52
C VAL A 29 11.27 7.48 16.79
N ASP A 30 11.54 8.56 17.53
CA ASP A 30 12.28 8.46 18.79
C ASP A 30 11.54 7.66 19.87
N LEU A 31 10.21 7.78 19.94
CA LEU A 31 9.39 6.96 20.85
C LEU A 31 9.41 5.49 20.46
N VAL A 32 9.31 5.17 19.16
CA VAL A 32 9.43 3.79 18.66
C VAL A 32 10.77 3.18 19.09
N ILE A 33 11.86 3.92 18.89
CA ILE A 33 13.22 3.49 19.25
C ILE A 33 13.36 3.31 20.77
N LYS A 34 12.94 4.29 21.57
CA LYS A 34 13.06 4.26 23.04
C LYS A 34 12.23 3.14 23.67
N THR A 35 11.05 2.84 23.10
CA THR A 35 10.19 1.73 23.55
C THR A 35 10.80 0.37 23.17
N GLY A 36 11.75 0.35 22.24
CA GLY A 36 12.50 -0.86 21.87
C GLY A 36 11.82 -1.72 20.82
N PHE A 37 10.82 -1.19 20.11
CA PHE A 37 10.16 -1.92 19.01
C PHE A 37 11.19 -2.32 17.95
N LYS A 38 11.00 -3.52 17.38
CA LYS A 38 11.88 -4.10 16.36
C LYS A 38 11.24 -4.23 14.99
N SER A 39 9.92 -4.05 14.95
CA SER A 39 9.09 -4.12 13.76
C SER A 39 8.28 -2.84 13.62
N MET A 40 8.15 -2.34 12.40
CA MET A 40 7.29 -1.19 12.11
C MET A 40 6.58 -1.37 10.77
N ARG A 41 5.27 -1.10 10.77
CA ARG A 41 4.46 -0.97 9.55
C ARG A 41 4.31 0.51 9.23
N LEU A 42 4.69 0.90 8.02
CA LEU A 42 4.76 2.28 7.56
C LEU A 42 3.64 2.53 6.56
N TRP A 43 2.75 3.47 6.84
CA TRP A 43 1.85 4.01 5.81
C TRP A 43 2.69 4.95 4.96
N MET A 44 3.03 4.47 3.77
CA MET A 44 3.96 5.06 2.84
C MET A 44 3.25 5.16 1.50
N HIS A 45 2.38 6.16 1.34
CA HIS A 45 1.47 6.16 0.20
C HIS A 45 2.20 6.53 -1.09
N ASN A 46 1.89 5.81 -2.17
CA ASN A 46 2.52 6.03 -3.47
C ASN A 46 2.28 7.47 -3.96
N SER A 47 1.08 8.01 -3.76
CA SER A 47 0.73 9.39 -4.16
C SER A 47 1.40 10.49 -3.34
N ASP A 48 1.98 10.20 -2.16
CA ASP A 48 2.79 11.17 -1.40
C ASP A 48 4.24 11.17 -1.91
N LEU A 49 4.79 9.99 -2.22
CA LEU A 49 6.18 9.81 -2.63
C LEU A 49 6.45 9.97 -4.13
N LEU A 50 5.42 9.80 -4.94
CA LEU A 50 5.51 9.78 -6.39
C LEU A 50 4.56 10.80 -7.02
N THR A 51 4.89 11.20 -8.23
CA THR A 51 4.01 11.91 -9.16
C THR A 51 4.17 11.30 -10.55
N LEU A 52 3.42 11.79 -11.52
CA LEU A 52 3.63 11.46 -12.93
C LEU A 52 4.47 12.52 -13.63
N ASP A 53 5.29 12.08 -14.59
CA ASP A 53 5.88 12.94 -15.61
C ASP A 53 4.89 13.23 -16.75
N ASP A 54 5.32 14.05 -17.72
CA ASP A 54 4.51 14.43 -18.89
C ASP A 54 4.08 13.22 -19.76
N CYS A 55 4.77 12.09 -19.62
CA CYS A 55 4.45 10.85 -20.33
C CYS A 55 3.54 9.91 -19.51
N GLY A 56 3.13 10.32 -18.31
CA GLY A 56 2.30 9.50 -17.42
C GLY A 56 3.07 8.39 -16.71
N LYS A 57 4.41 8.49 -16.59
CA LYS A 57 5.24 7.53 -15.85
C LYS A 57 5.48 7.99 -14.42
N PRO A 58 5.58 7.06 -13.45
CA PRO A 58 5.85 7.43 -12.07
C PRO A 58 7.29 7.96 -11.93
N VAL A 59 7.42 9.10 -11.26
CA VAL A 59 8.69 9.72 -10.89
C VAL A 59 8.68 10.08 -9.41
N LEU A 60 9.87 10.05 -8.80
CA LEU A 60 10.05 10.36 -7.38
C LEU A 60 9.78 11.84 -7.08
N ARG A 61 9.18 12.13 -5.93
CA ARG A 61 9.18 13.46 -5.30
C ARG A 61 10.40 13.59 -4.37
N PRO A 62 11.49 14.28 -4.80
CA PRO A 62 12.78 14.16 -4.11
C PRO A 62 12.79 14.65 -2.67
N ASP A 63 12.00 15.69 -2.38
CA ASP A 63 11.79 16.25 -1.04
C ASP A 63 11.15 15.23 -0.10
N LYS A 64 10.07 14.57 -0.55
CA LYS A 64 9.39 13.53 0.22
C LYS A 64 10.26 12.29 0.43
N ILE A 65 10.96 11.86 -0.62
CA ILE A 65 11.92 10.75 -0.53
C ILE A 65 13.03 11.05 0.47
N ALA A 66 13.56 12.26 0.52
CA ALA A 66 14.59 12.65 1.48
C ALA A 66 14.10 12.52 2.93
N ILE A 67 12.87 12.98 3.21
CA ILE A 67 12.24 12.86 4.54
C ILE A 67 12.11 11.39 4.94
N TYR A 68 11.56 10.54 4.06
CA TYR A 68 11.38 9.11 4.35
C TYR A 68 12.72 8.40 4.57
N LYS A 69 13.74 8.69 3.76
CA LYS A 69 15.09 8.14 3.95
C LYS A 69 15.70 8.56 5.30
N GLU A 70 15.48 9.79 5.73
CA GLU A 70 15.91 10.25 7.05
C GLU A 70 15.24 9.43 8.16
N LEU A 71 13.91 9.35 8.15
CA LEU A 71 13.12 8.67 9.20
C LEU A 71 13.40 7.17 9.24
N ILE A 72 13.41 6.49 8.08
CA ILE A 72 13.76 5.07 7.97
C ILE A 72 15.20 4.82 8.43
N GLY A 73 16.14 5.67 8.01
CA GLY A 73 17.53 5.57 8.46
C GLY A 73 17.67 5.70 9.98
N ARG A 74 16.88 6.57 10.62
CA ARG A 74 16.84 6.70 12.08
C ARG A 74 16.27 5.46 12.76
N LEU A 75 15.16 4.92 12.26
CA LEU A 75 14.58 3.67 12.78
C LEU A 75 15.60 2.52 12.75
N ILE A 76 16.28 2.34 11.62
CA ILE A 76 17.27 1.29 11.45
C ILE A 76 18.45 1.49 12.40
N LYS A 77 18.98 2.72 12.50
CA LYS A 77 20.05 3.05 13.47
C LYS A 77 19.61 2.84 14.92
N GLY A 78 18.34 3.09 15.23
CA GLY A 78 17.73 2.82 16.54
C GLY A 78 17.41 1.34 16.79
N GLY A 79 17.74 0.45 15.85
CA GLY A 79 17.63 -0.99 16.00
C GLY A 79 16.26 -1.56 15.64
N VAL A 80 15.45 -0.84 14.85
CA VAL A 80 14.30 -1.42 14.14
C VAL A 80 14.83 -2.21 12.95
N THR A 81 14.51 -3.49 12.89
CA THR A 81 15.12 -4.43 11.91
C THR A 81 14.11 -4.99 10.92
N HIS A 82 12.82 -4.75 11.14
CA HIS A 82 11.74 -5.26 10.31
C HIS A 82 10.84 -4.10 9.91
N LEU A 83 10.83 -3.75 8.63
CA LEU A 83 10.04 -2.66 8.07
C LEU A 83 9.10 -3.24 7.01
N THR A 84 7.81 -2.94 7.16
CA THR A 84 6.78 -3.21 6.15
C THR A 84 6.26 -1.88 5.63
N ALA A 85 6.40 -1.61 4.33
CA ALA A 85 5.77 -0.45 3.70
C ALA A 85 4.40 -0.86 3.17
N MET A 86 3.38 -0.04 3.44
CA MET A 86 2.03 -0.21 2.94
C MET A 86 1.59 1.04 2.19
N SER A 87 0.89 0.84 1.08
CA SER A 87 0.14 1.92 0.42
C SER A 87 -1.28 1.49 0.05
N HIS A 88 -2.27 2.33 0.34
CA HIS A 88 -3.65 2.24 -0.16
C HIS A 88 -4.06 3.49 -0.96
N ARG A 89 -3.10 4.33 -1.37
CA ARG A 89 -3.36 5.48 -2.25
C ARG A 89 -2.52 5.33 -3.50
N TYR A 90 -3.18 5.42 -4.64
CA TYR A 90 -2.63 5.02 -5.92
C TYR A 90 -2.30 6.22 -6.81
N LEU A 91 -1.43 6.00 -7.79
CA LEU A 91 -1.33 6.89 -8.94
C LEU A 91 -2.35 6.46 -9.99
N TYR A 92 -2.84 7.40 -10.78
CA TYR A 92 -3.88 7.16 -11.78
C TYR A 92 -3.40 7.50 -13.18
N PRO A 93 -3.78 6.72 -14.22
CA PRO A 93 -3.50 7.09 -15.60
C PRO A 93 -4.01 8.51 -15.91
N ASN A 94 -3.26 9.24 -16.73
CA ASN A 94 -3.69 10.54 -17.24
C ASN A 94 -5.08 10.40 -17.89
N ASN A 95 -5.98 11.36 -17.60
CA ASN A 95 -7.37 11.38 -18.09
C ASN A 95 -8.27 10.26 -17.54
N PHE A 96 -7.93 9.64 -16.40
CA PHE A 96 -8.84 8.72 -15.71
C PHE A 96 -10.06 9.45 -15.14
N ALA A 97 -9.83 10.49 -14.32
CA ALA A 97 -10.85 11.38 -13.78
C ALA A 97 -10.21 12.70 -13.33
N ASP A 98 -11.02 13.76 -13.26
CA ASP A 98 -10.62 15.05 -12.68
C ASP A 98 -10.58 14.89 -11.14
N SER A 99 -9.42 14.49 -10.61
CA SER A 99 -9.18 14.22 -9.18
C SER A 99 -9.96 13.02 -8.60
N PRO A 100 -9.64 11.78 -8.99
CA PRO A 100 -10.23 10.59 -8.37
C PRO A 100 -9.95 10.56 -6.85
N ALA A 101 -10.91 10.04 -6.09
CA ALA A 101 -10.71 9.77 -4.67
C ALA A 101 -9.62 8.69 -4.47
N GLU A 102 -8.93 8.71 -3.34
CA GLU A 102 -7.76 7.86 -3.10
C GLU A 102 -8.06 6.35 -3.13
N ASN A 103 -9.30 5.97 -2.86
CA ASN A 103 -9.82 4.60 -2.87
C ASN A 103 -10.47 4.18 -4.20
N THR A 104 -10.38 5.02 -5.24
CA THR A 104 -11.04 4.76 -6.51
C THR A 104 -10.28 3.72 -7.31
N PHE A 105 -10.98 2.74 -7.87
CA PHE A 105 -10.41 1.82 -8.85
C PHE A 105 -11.20 1.88 -10.16
N PRO A 106 -10.51 1.82 -11.32
CA PRO A 106 -11.20 1.59 -12.59
C PRO A 106 -11.97 0.27 -12.56
N SER A 107 -13.16 0.25 -13.16
CA SER A 107 -13.93 -0.99 -13.30
C SER A 107 -13.28 -1.95 -14.30
N TYR A 108 -13.53 -3.24 -14.11
CA TYR A 108 -13.18 -4.29 -15.07
C TYR A 108 -13.66 -3.98 -16.49
N GLY A 109 -12.83 -4.32 -17.47
CA GLY A 109 -13.11 -4.07 -18.89
C GLY A 109 -13.05 -2.61 -19.31
N SER A 110 -12.89 -1.66 -18.38
CA SER A 110 -12.64 -0.26 -18.74
C SER A 110 -11.28 -0.12 -19.42
N LYS A 111 -11.15 0.85 -20.33
CA LYS A 111 -9.87 1.17 -20.98
C LYS A 111 -8.77 1.62 -20.01
N TYR A 112 -9.12 1.88 -18.74
CA TYR A 112 -8.21 2.38 -17.71
C TYR A 112 -7.70 1.28 -16.78
N TYR A 113 -8.35 0.11 -16.74
CA TYR A 113 -8.03 -0.96 -15.79
C TYR A 113 -6.60 -1.45 -15.92
N ILE A 114 -6.20 -1.94 -17.10
CA ILE A 114 -4.84 -2.44 -17.35
C ILE A 114 -3.79 -1.34 -17.19
N PRO A 115 -3.94 -0.13 -17.78
CA PRO A 115 -3.00 0.96 -17.54
C PRO A 115 -2.83 1.34 -16.06
N PHE A 116 -3.92 1.28 -15.27
CA PHE A 116 -3.84 1.53 -13.84
C PHE A 116 -3.02 0.45 -13.11
N MET A 117 -3.21 -0.83 -13.43
CA MET A 117 -2.45 -1.93 -12.84
C MET A 117 -0.96 -1.88 -13.20
N GLU A 118 -0.64 -1.60 -14.47
CA GLU A 118 0.74 -1.40 -14.93
C GLU A 118 1.41 -0.21 -14.25
N LEU A 119 0.67 0.88 -14.03
CA LEU A 119 1.16 2.04 -13.29
C LEU A 119 1.46 1.71 -11.82
N GLN A 120 0.66 0.85 -11.18
CA GLN A 120 0.97 0.37 -9.83
C GLN A 120 2.23 -0.48 -9.84
N ALA A 121 2.41 -1.39 -10.80
CA ALA A 121 3.64 -2.18 -10.94
C ALA A 121 4.89 -1.28 -11.04
N GLN A 122 4.86 -0.28 -11.92
CA GLN A 122 5.96 0.68 -12.09
C GLN A 122 6.23 1.51 -10.83
N SER A 123 5.17 1.91 -10.12
CA SER A 123 5.27 2.65 -8.87
C SER A 123 5.99 1.84 -7.79
N TYR A 124 5.59 0.57 -7.61
CA TYR A 124 6.22 -0.32 -6.65
C TYR A 124 7.65 -0.71 -7.05
N GLU A 125 7.96 -0.88 -8.33
CA GLU A 125 9.34 -1.07 -8.80
C GLU A 125 10.22 0.12 -8.39
N LEU A 126 9.78 1.34 -8.68
CA LEU A 126 10.54 2.56 -8.38
C LEU A 126 10.76 2.73 -6.88
N LEU A 127 9.73 2.50 -6.05
CA LEU A 127 9.84 2.60 -4.60
C LEU A 127 10.71 1.49 -3.99
N ALA A 128 10.54 0.23 -4.42
CA ALA A 128 11.34 -0.89 -3.93
C ALA A 128 12.83 -0.74 -4.29
N LYS A 129 13.13 -0.13 -5.44
CA LYS A 129 14.49 0.24 -5.84
C LYS A 129 15.04 1.40 -4.98
N THR A 130 14.19 2.34 -4.61
CA THR A 130 14.57 3.55 -3.87
C THR A 130 14.82 3.29 -2.39
N PHE A 131 14.09 2.34 -1.81
CA PHE A 131 14.17 1.92 -0.41
C PHE A 131 14.55 0.43 -0.28
N PRO A 132 15.76 0.03 -0.71
CA PRO A 132 16.19 -1.37 -0.68
C PRO A 132 16.23 -1.96 0.74
N GLU A 133 16.26 -1.15 1.78
CA GLU A 133 16.18 -1.55 3.18
C GLU A 133 14.80 -2.11 3.58
N ILE A 134 13.73 -1.76 2.87
CA ILE A 134 12.38 -2.29 3.11
C ILE A 134 12.25 -3.64 2.41
N LYS A 135 12.05 -4.69 3.21
CA LYS A 135 11.97 -6.07 2.72
C LYS A 135 10.55 -6.61 2.61
N TYR A 136 9.55 -5.89 3.09
CA TYR A 136 8.16 -6.30 3.10
C TYR A 136 7.30 -5.18 2.53
N TRP A 137 6.52 -5.49 1.49
CA TRP A 137 5.67 -4.54 0.77
C TRP A 137 4.23 -5.02 0.81
N GLU A 138 3.39 -4.35 1.59
CA GLU A 138 1.97 -4.65 1.76
C GLU A 138 1.14 -3.85 0.75
N ILE A 139 0.37 -4.56 -0.08
CA ILE A 139 -0.28 -3.98 -1.27
C ILE A 139 -1.74 -3.59 -0.95
N GLY A 140 -1.91 -2.51 -0.19
CA GLY A 140 -3.23 -2.01 0.22
C GLY A 140 -3.48 -2.07 1.73
N ASN A 141 -4.66 -1.62 2.14
CA ASN A 141 -5.15 -1.66 3.50
C ASN A 141 -6.64 -1.99 3.47
N GLU A 142 -7.10 -2.98 4.23
CA GLU A 142 -8.53 -3.26 4.43
C GLU A 142 -9.32 -3.33 3.11
N VAL A 143 -8.73 -3.99 2.12
CA VAL A 143 -9.15 -3.92 0.72
C VAL A 143 -10.51 -4.56 0.41
N ASN A 144 -11.14 -5.19 1.40
CA ASN A 144 -12.49 -5.74 1.31
C ASN A 144 -13.60 -4.72 1.59
N VAL A 145 -13.27 -3.51 2.08
CA VAL A 145 -14.28 -2.47 2.36
C VAL A 145 -14.22 -1.30 1.37
N ASP A 146 -15.38 -0.70 1.10
CA ASP A 146 -15.50 0.37 0.08
C ASP A 146 -14.69 1.62 0.41
N ARG A 147 -14.42 1.85 1.70
CA ARG A 147 -13.52 2.93 2.14
C ARG A 147 -12.14 2.88 1.48
N PHE A 148 -11.66 1.69 1.11
CA PHE A 148 -10.33 1.50 0.51
C PHE A 148 -10.37 0.99 -0.93
N VAL A 149 -11.46 0.36 -1.36
CA VAL A 149 -11.64 -0.12 -2.73
C VAL A 149 -13.08 0.15 -3.19
N ALA A 150 -13.28 1.19 -4.00
CA ALA A 150 -14.58 1.55 -4.56
C ALA A 150 -14.50 2.02 -6.01
N LYS A 151 -15.66 2.10 -6.68
CA LYS A 151 -15.75 2.63 -8.05
C LYS A 151 -15.70 4.16 -8.02
N LEU A 152 -15.48 4.76 -9.18
CA LEU A 152 -15.53 6.22 -9.34
C LEU A 152 -16.89 6.78 -8.87
N GLY A 153 -16.84 7.86 -8.09
CA GLY A 153 -18.05 8.52 -7.57
C GLY A 153 -18.56 7.98 -6.23
N TYR A 154 -17.84 7.05 -5.59
CA TYR A 154 -18.15 6.60 -4.24
C TYR A 154 -18.13 7.74 -3.21
N ASP A 155 -19.17 7.76 -2.37
CA ASP A 155 -19.30 8.58 -1.17
C ASP A 155 -19.76 7.65 -0.04
N GLU A 156 -19.06 7.67 1.08
CA GLU A 156 -19.38 6.83 2.25
C GLU A 156 -20.80 7.06 2.79
N ASN A 157 -21.36 8.25 2.57
CA ASN A 157 -22.70 8.62 3.03
C ASN A 157 -23.79 8.33 1.99
N ASN A 158 -23.42 7.96 0.76
CA ASN A 158 -24.35 7.75 -0.36
C ASN A 158 -23.89 6.62 -1.30
N ALA A 159 -23.39 5.53 -0.71
CA ALA A 159 -22.90 4.37 -1.45
C ALA A 159 -24.05 3.65 -2.18
N THR A 160 -23.83 3.30 -3.45
CA THR A 160 -24.79 2.56 -4.28
C THR A 160 -24.10 1.40 -5.02
N PRO A 161 -24.83 0.39 -5.52
CA PRO A 161 -24.23 -0.69 -6.31
C PRO A 161 -23.41 -0.22 -7.52
N GLU A 162 -23.72 0.95 -8.08
CA GLU A 162 -23.01 1.57 -9.19
C GLU A 162 -21.66 2.19 -8.76
N THR A 163 -21.53 2.57 -7.49
CA THR A 163 -20.31 3.18 -6.92
C THR A 163 -19.50 2.24 -6.03
N THR A 164 -20.03 1.05 -5.73
CA THR A 164 -19.33 0.01 -4.95
C THR A 164 -19.00 -1.23 -5.77
N PHE A 165 -17.96 -1.95 -5.37
CA PHE A 165 -17.68 -3.29 -5.86
C PHE A 165 -18.27 -4.34 -4.91
N THR A 166 -18.78 -5.43 -5.48
CA THR A 166 -19.11 -6.65 -4.74
C THR A 166 -17.85 -7.25 -4.11
N ILE A 167 -18.03 -8.16 -3.15
CA ILE A 167 -16.90 -8.79 -2.48
C ILE A 167 -16.05 -9.65 -3.43
N ASP A 168 -16.69 -10.26 -4.44
CA ASP A 168 -16.01 -11.05 -5.48
C ASP A 168 -15.21 -10.16 -6.42
N GLU A 169 -15.80 -9.08 -6.91
CA GLU A 169 -15.08 -8.08 -7.72
C GLU A 169 -13.87 -7.50 -6.96
N LYS A 170 -14.00 -7.25 -5.65
CA LYS A 170 -12.86 -6.80 -4.82
C LYS A 170 -11.79 -7.87 -4.71
N ALA A 171 -12.17 -9.14 -4.50
CA ALA A 171 -11.20 -10.23 -4.40
C ALA A 171 -10.44 -10.44 -5.71
N GLU A 172 -11.12 -10.37 -6.86
CA GLU A 172 -10.49 -10.39 -8.18
C GLU A 172 -9.52 -9.22 -8.33
N LEU A 173 -9.94 -8.01 -7.92
CA LEU A 173 -9.17 -6.79 -8.19
C LEU A 173 -7.91 -6.73 -7.33
N VAL A 174 -8.05 -7.14 -6.08
CA VAL A 174 -6.93 -7.26 -5.15
C VAL A 174 -5.96 -8.36 -5.61
N THR A 175 -6.46 -9.43 -6.22
CA THR A 175 -5.60 -10.48 -6.80
C THR A 175 -4.72 -9.90 -7.90
N ASP A 176 -5.33 -9.18 -8.86
CA ASP A 176 -4.59 -8.51 -9.94
C ASP A 176 -3.61 -7.47 -9.38
N LEU A 177 -4.07 -6.62 -8.46
CA LEU A 177 -3.23 -5.59 -7.84
C LEU A 177 -2.00 -6.21 -7.17
N CYS A 178 -2.18 -7.28 -6.38
CA CYS A 178 -1.09 -7.99 -5.74
C CYS A 178 -0.13 -8.59 -6.77
N TYR A 179 -0.65 -9.17 -7.86
CA TYR A 179 0.17 -9.72 -8.93
C TYR A 179 1.03 -8.65 -9.60
N TYR A 180 0.44 -7.55 -10.08
CA TYR A 180 1.15 -6.47 -10.76
C TYR A 180 2.16 -5.78 -9.84
N CYS A 181 1.78 -5.45 -8.61
CA CYS A 181 2.70 -4.86 -7.65
C CYS A 181 3.84 -5.83 -7.29
N ALA A 182 3.56 -7.13 -7.20
CA ALA A 182 4.60 -8.13 -6.98
C ALA A 182 5.62 -8.18 -8.12
N LEU A 183 5.18 -8.09 -9.38
CA LEU A 183 6.10 -7.99 -10.51
C LEU A 183 7.04 -6.78 -10.37
N GLY A 184 6.50 -5.61 -10.02
CA GLY A 184 7.28 -4.40 -9.79
C GLY A 184 8.31 -4.55 -8.67
N VAL A 185 7.85 -4.98 -7.48
CA VAL A 185 8.72 -5.21 -6.31
C VAL A 185 9.83 -6.21 -6.65
N LYS A 186 9.50 -7.33 -7.30
CA LYS A 186 10.46 -8.40 -7.62
C LYS A 186 11.45 -8.00 -8.70
N THR A 187 11.04 -7.17 -9.65
CA THR A 187 11.95 -6.60 -10.67
C THR A 187 13.03 -5.73 -10.02
N ALA A 188 12.64 -4.87 -9.08
CA ALA A 188 13.57 -4.00 -8.37
C ALA A 188 14.41 -4.73 -7.30
N ASN A 189 13.80 -5.65 -6.56
CA ASN A 189 14.41 -6.37 -5.45
C ASN A 189 13.83 -7.79 -5.34
N PRO A 190 14.46 -8.78 -5.99
CA PRO A 190 13.97 -10.17 -6.01
C PRO A 190 13.83 -10.81 -4.61
N GLN A 191 14.58 -10.30 -3.62
CA GLN A 191 14.59 -10.79 -2.25
C GLN A 191 13.52 -10.15 -1.36
N ALA A 192 12.88 -9.05 -1.79
CA ALA A 192 11.78 -8.46 -1.05
C ALA A 192 10.54 -9.36 -1.11
N LEU A 193 9.75 -9.37 -0.05
CA LEU A 193 8.50 -10.08 0.06
C LEU A 193 7.34 -9.13 -0.17
N VAL A 194 6.32 -9.64 -0.84
CA VAL A 194 5.03 -8.97 -1.02
C VAL A 194 4.10 -9.56 0.03
N VAL A 195 3.47 -8.68 0.80
CA VAL A 195 2.59 -9.04 1.90
C VAL A 195 1.15 -8.80 1.46
N MET A 196 0.31 -9.80 1.68
CA MET A 196 -1.11 -9.71 1.40
C MET A 196 -1.74 -8.63 2.30
N PRO A 197 -2.52 -7.68 1.74
CA PRO A 197 -3.12 -6.59 2.51
C PRO A 197 -4.13 -7.12 3.53
N SER A 198 -4.03 -6.68 4.78
CA SER A 198 -4.97 -7.17 5.80
C SER A 198 -6.40 -6.75 5.47
N PRO A 199 -7.37 -7.67 5.36
CA PRO A 199 -8.79 -7.30 5.26
C PRO A 199 -9.30 -6.77 6.61
N ALA A 200 -10.36 -5.96 6.58
CA ALA A 200 -11.09 -5.51 7.76
C ALA A 200 -12.21 -6.49 8.15
N GLY A 201 -12.59 -6.46 9.43
CA GLY A 201 -13.71 -7.24 9.96
C GLY A 201 -13.28 -8.34 10.92
N ASP A 202 -14.22 -9.21 11.28
CA ASP A 202 -13.92 -10.33 12.16
C ASP A 202 -13.14 -11.45 11.45
N ARG A 203 -12.74 -12.48 12.22
CA ARG A 203 -11.96 -13.61 11.70
C ARG A 203 -12.64 -14.38 10.57
N PHE A 204 -13.97 -14.35 10.47
CA PHE A 204 -14.71 -15.12 9.48
C PHE A 204 -14.81 -14.34 8.16
N VAL A 205 -15.11 -13.03 8.25
CA VAL A 205 -15.11 -12.12 7.08
C VAL A 205 -13.72 -12.07 6.44
N THR A 206 -12.68 -11.96 7.27
CA THR A 206 -11.29 -11.92 6.80
C THR A 206 -10.86 -13.24 6.16
N ALA A 207 -11.19 -14.40 6.75
CA ALA A 207 -10.85 -15.70 6.18
C ALA A 207 -11.57 -15.96 4.85
N ASP A 208 -12.88 -15.68 4.76
CA ASP A 208 -13.65 -15.86 3.52
C ASP A 208 -13.09 -15.01 2.38
N PHE A 209 -12.76 -13.75 2.64
CA PHE A 209 -12.17 -12.88 1.63
C PHE A 209 -10.80 -13.36 1.16
N ILE A 210 -9.95 -13.84 2.08
CA ILE A 210 -8.64 -14.41 1.76
C ILE A 210 -8.82 -15.69 0.91
N ASP A 211 -9.78 -16.55 1.24
CA ASP A 211 -10.06 -17.76 0.48
C ASP A 211 -10.47 -17.44 -0.97
N ARG A 212 -11.28 -16.40 -1.20
CA ARG A 212 -11.63 -15.92 -2.55
C ARG A 212 -10.40 -15.51 -3.36
N ILE A 213 -9.48 -14.76 -2.75
CA ILE A 213 -8.20 -14.38 -3.38
C ILE A 213 -7.40 -15.63 -3.75
N TYR A 214 -7.29 -16.61 -2.84
CA TYR A 214 -6.58 -17.85 -3.13
C TYR A 214 -7.22 -18.64 -4.27
N VAL A 215 -8.55 -18.69 -4.34
CA VAL A 215 -9.27 -19.32 -5.46
C VAL A 215 -8.90 -18.65 -6.78
N ASN A 216 -8.89 -17.31 -6.84
CA ASN A 216 -8.51 -16.56 -8.04
C ASN A 216 -7.06 -16.83 -8.46
N ILE A 217 -6.13 -16.88 -7.50
CA ILE A 217 -4.72 -17.24 -7.78
C ILE A 217 -4.62 -18.65 -8.38
N LEU A 218 -5.43 -19.59 -7.91
CA LEU A 218 -5.41 -20.98 -8.38
C LEU A 218 -6.11 -21.17 -9.73
N SER A 219 -7.05 -20.30 -10.10
CA SER A 219 -7.77 -20.39 -11.38
C SER A 219 -6.98 -19.87 -12.58
N GLY A 220 -5.95 -19.04 -12.34
CA GLY A 220 -5.19 -18.35 -13.39
C GLY A 220 -6.00 -17.21 -14.01
#